data_AF-A0A0C2N2P2-F1
#
_entry.id   AF-A0A0C2N2P2-F1
#
_cell.length_a   1.000
_cell.length_b   1.000
_cell.length_c   1.000
_cell.angle_alpha   90.00
_cell.angle_beta   90.00
_cell.angle_gamma   90.00
#
_symmetry.space_group_name_H-M   'P 1'
#
loop_
_entity.id
_entity.type
_entity.pdbx_description
1 polymer ?
#
loop_
_entity_poly.entity_id
_entity_poly.type
_entity_poly.pdbx_seq_one_letter_code
_entity_poly.pdbx_strand_id
1 'polypeptide(L)'
;MRECLRTVFQVIPFQPHFNNAISIIRQNPGYFSRIESQLFFITGMITETSVLSDFHEVLEIILNFPHDAPSFFIETCCDVLRDFIYHSYGRKNSDDKPTVDYDSIYRWLACVPEEAIVNLGFDVDFDCMEIDQVIKGFEVRTYPNSLSTILLLSVLKFHRLSISVTSWRRLFRTV
;
A
#
# COMPACT_ATOMS: atom_id res chain seq x y z
N MET A 1 4.91 -0.93 17.78
CA MET A 1 4.49 -2.35 17.80
C MET A 1 5.01 -3.13 16.59
N ARG A 2 4.91 -2.62 15.36
CA ARG A 2 5.48 -3.27 14.16
C ARG A 2 6.97 -3.63 14.30
N GLU A 3 7.79 -2.72 14.85
CA GLU A 3 9.21 -3.01 15.10
C GLU A 3 9.44 -4.21 16.04
N CYS A 4 8.60 -4.38 17.07
CA CYS A 4 8.72 -5.53 17.96
C CYS A 4 8.40 -6.84 17.24
N LEU A 5 7.34 -6.85 16.41
CA LEU A 5 6.99 -8.01 15.58
C LEU A 5 8.12 -8.33 14.61
N ARG A 6 8.71 -7.31 13.99
CA ARG A 6 9.86 -7.44 13.10
C ARG A 6 11.03 -8.12 13.81
N THR A 7 11.41 -7.69 15.01
CA THR A 7 12.46 -8.34 15.82
C THR A 7 12.12 -9.79 16.14
N VAL A 8 10.86 -10.09 16.48
CA VAL A 8 10.44 -11.47 16.78
C VAL A 8 10.59 -12.37 15.55
N PHE A 9 10.15 -11.93 14.38
CA PHE A 9 10.24 -12.70 13.13
C PHE A 9 11.66 -12.81 12.55
N GLN A 10 12.64 -12.09 13.09
CA GLN A 10 14.05 -12.36 12.80
C GLN A 10 14.55 -13.63 13.51
N VAL A 11 13.89 -14.04 14.60
CA VAL A 11 14.30 -15.18 15.43
C VAL A 11 13.41 -16.41 15.19
N ILE A 12 12.16 -16.21 14.81
CA ILE A 12 11.21 -17.31 14.55
C ILE A 12 10.85 -17.42 13.06
N PRO A 13 10.62 -18.63 12.52
CA PRO A 13 10.11 -18.80 11.17
C PRO A 13 8.74 -18.14 11.01
N PHE A 14 8.61 -17.17 10.09
CA PHE A 14 7.35 -16.44 9.90
C PHE A 14 6.30 -17.27 9.15
N GLN A 15 6.71 -18.21 8.27
CA GLN A 15 5.80 -18.92 7.36
C GLN A 15 4.59 -19.59 8.03
N PRO A 16 4.71 -20.32 9.16
CA PRO A 16 3.55 -20.95 9.80
C PRO A 16 2.54 -19.92 10.30
N HIS A 17 3.02 -18.78 10.79
CA HIS A 17 2.20 -17.69 11.29
C HIS A 17 1.52 -16.93 10.14
N PHE A 18 2.26 -16.72 9.04
CA PHE A 18 1.73 -16.13 7.82
C PHE A 18 0.61 -16.99 7.22
N ASN A 19 0.86 -18.28 7.01
CA ASN A 19 -0.13 -19.22 6.48
C ASN A 19 -1.39 -19.28 7.36
N ASN A 20 -1.22 -19.24 8.68
CA ASN A 20 -2.35 -19.19 9.62
C ASN A 20 -3.14 -17.88 9.48
N ALA A 21 -2.47 -16.73 9.35
CA ALA A 21 -3.14 -15.44 9.16
C ALA A 21 -3.95 -15.42 7.85
N ILE A 22 -3.36 -15.89 6.74
CA ILE A 22 -4.05 -16.05 5.46
C ILE A 22 -5.27 -16.97 5.58
N SER A 23 -5.12 -18.11 6.25
CA SER A 23 -6.22 -19.06 6.48
C SER A 23 -7.38 -18.41 7.23
N ILE A 24 -7.07 -17.64 8.28
CA ILE A 24 -8.07 -16.90 9.07
C ILE A 24 -8.82 -15.89 8.21
N ILE A 25 -8.11 -15.13 7.37
CA ILE A 25 -8.72 -14.13 6.48
C ILE A 25 -9.68 -14.81 5.50
N ARG A 26 -9.24 -15.91 4.86
CA ARG A 26 -10.05 -16.66 3.90
C ARG A 26 -11.30 -17.30 4.50
N GLN A 27 -11.21 -17.79 5.74
CA GLN A 27 -12.35 -18.38 6.42
C GLN A 27 -13.42 -17.36 6.84
N ASN A 28 -13.08 -16.06 6.87
CA ASN A 28 -13.93 -15.03 7.49
C ASN A 28 -14.00 -13.74 6.64
N PRO A 29 -14.36 -13.78 5.34
CA PRO A 29 -14.22 -12.64 4.42
C PRO A 29 -15.08 -11.42 4.79
N GLY A 30 -16.13 -11.58 5.61
CA GLY A 30 -16.97 -10.48 6.08
C GLY A 30 -16.62 -9.91 7.46
N TYR A 31 -15.62 -10.48 8.16
CA TYR A 31 -15.27 -10.07 9.52
C TYR A 31 -14.07 -9.10 9.50
N PHE A 32 -14.32 -7.88 9.05
CA PHE A 32 -13.28 -6.87 8.79
C PHE A 32 -12.36 -6.60 9.98
N SER A 33 -12.87 -6.55 11.22
CA SER A 33 -12.03 -6.36 12.42
C SER A 33 -11.02 -7.50 12.63
N ARG A 34 -11.43 -8.74 12.31
CA ARG A 34 -10.54 -9.91 12.39
C ARG A 34 -9.53 -9.86 11.26
N ILE A 35 -9.96 -9.57 10.03
CA ILE A 35 -9.07 -9.46 8.86
C ILE A 35 -8.03 -8.37 9.10
N GLU A 36 -8.45 -7.21 9.57
CA GLU A 36 -7.57 -6.09 9.91
C GLU A 36 -6.49 -6.48 10.90
N SER A 37 -6.84 -7.18 11.99
CA SER A 37 -5.83 -7.66 12.95
C SER A 37 -4.81 -8.59 12.30
N GLN A 38 -5.23 -9.41 11.33
CA GLN A 38 -4.33 -10.29 10.57
C GLN A 38 -3.47 -9.50 9.59
N LEU A 39 -4.03 -8.52 8.88
CA LEU A 39 -3.26 -7.63 7.99
C LEU A 39 -2.21 -6.84 8.77
N PHE A 40 -2.57 -6.31 9.95
CA PHE A 40 -1.61 -5.65 10.84
C PHE A 40 -0.47 -6.60 11.23
N PHE A 41 -0.80 -7.83 11.60
CA PHE A 41 0.20 -8.84 11.94
C PHE A 41 1.12 -9.19 10.75
N ILE A 42 0.54 -9.35 9.56
CA ILE A 42 1.24 -9.61 8.30
C ILE A 42 2.17 -8.44 7.94
N THR A 43 1.74 -7.18 8.10
CA THR A 43 2.63 -6.02 7.85
C THR A 43 3.84 -6.01 8.79
N GLY A 44 3.69 -6.50 10.02
CA GLY A 44 4.80 -6.69 10.94
C GLY A 44 5.78 -7.80 10.54
N MET A 45 5.35 -8.74 9.68
CA MET A 45 6.21 -9.79 9.10
C MET A 45 6.97 -9.32 7.86
N ILE A 46 6.57 -8.22 7.22
CA ILE A 46 7.30 -7.64 6.09
C ILE A 46 8.66 -7.14 6.62
N THR A 47 9.66 -7.99 6.48
CA THR A 47 11.08 -7.67 6.73
C THR A 47 11.77 -7.38 5.40
N GLU A 48 12.91 -6.70 5.44
CA GLU A 48 13.74 -6.40 4.25
C GLU A 48 14.15 -7.66 3.47
N THR A 49 14.21 -8.81 4.15
CA THR A 49 14.63 -10.09 3.57
C THR A 49 13.47 -10.96 3.08
N SER A 50 12.24 -10.64 3.46
CA SER A 50 11.07 -11.45 3.13
C SER A 50 10.88 -11.58 1.61
N VAL A 51 10.47 -12.78 1.18
CA VAL A 51 10.27 -13.08 -0.24
C VAL A 51 8.94 -12.44 -0.63
N LEU A 52 8.98 -11.46 -1.53
CA LEU A 52 7.79 -10.77 -2.05
C LEU A 52 6.74 -11.73 -2.64
N SER A 53 7.14 -12.97 -2.96
CA SER A 53 6.25 -14.02 -3.44
C SER A 53 5.16 -14.40 -2.44
N ASP A 54 5.48 -14.48 -1.14
CA ASP A 54 4.48 -14.84 -0.12
C ASP A 54 3.43 -13.74 0.00
N PHE A 55 3.84 -12.48 -0.16
CA PHE A 55 2.94 -11.33 -0.10
C PHE A 55 2.01 -11.18 -1.30
N HIS A 56 2.26 -11.89 -2.40
CA HIS A 56 1.36 -11.86 -3.54
C HIS A 56 -0.06 -12.31 -3.18
N GLU A 57 -0.17 -13.34 -2.34
CA GLU A 57 -1.46 -13.84 -1.85
C GLU A 57 -2.20 -12.80 -0.99
N VAL A 58 -1.47 -12.00 -0.20
CA VAL A 58 -2.04 -10.89 0.59
C VAL A 58 -2.56 -9.81 -0.34
N LEU A 59 -1.80 -9.47 -1.39
CA LEU A 59 -2.22 -8.49 -2.37
C LEU A 59 -3.49 -8.94 -3.08
N GLU A 60 -3.56 -10.19 -3.54
CA GLU A 60 -4.78 -10.72 -4.16
C GLU A 60 -5.98 -10.61 -3.22
N ILE A 61 -5.81 -10.92 -1.94
CA ILE A 61 -6.87 -10.78 -0.94
C ILE A 61 -7.30 -9.31 -0.81
N ILE A 62 -6.35 -8.38 -0.67
CA ILE A 62 -6.64 -6.96 -0.49
C ILE A 62 -7.39 -6.39 -1.71
N LEU A 63 -6.91 -6.71 -2.91
CA LEU A 63 -7.47 -6.19 -4.16
C LEU A 63 -8.87 -6.73 -4.46
N ASN A 64 -9.29 -7.81 -3.79
CA ASN A 64 -10.63 -8.37 -3.89
C ASN A 64 -11.61 -7.81 -2.84
N PHE A 65 -11.16 -7.00 -1.87
CA PHE A 65 -12.09 -6.38 -0.92
C PHE A 65 -12.94 -5.30 -1.59
N PRO A 66 -14.22 -5.20 -1.20
CA PRO A 66 -15.11 -4.22 -1.79
C PRO A 66 -14.79 -2.82 -1.25
N HIS A 67 -14.91 -1.81 -2.12
CA HIS A 67 -14.58 -0.42 -1.79
C HIS A 67 -15.56 0.24 -0.81
N ASP A 68 -16.69 -0.40 -0.52
CA ASP A 68 -17.69 0.01 0.48
C ASP A 68 -17.46 -0.64 1.86
N ALA A 69 -16.33 -1.34 2.05
CA ALA A 69 -15.93 -1.85 3.35
C ALA A 69 -15.73 -0.70 4.37
N PRO A 70 -15.73 -0.99 5.69
CA PRO A 70 -15.54 0.03 6.71
C PRO A 70 -14.30 0.90 6.45
N SER A 71 -14.41 2.22 6.64
CA SER A 71 -13.35 3.17 6.28
C SER A 71 -12.00 2.83 6.92
N PHE A 72 -12.01 2.47 8.22
CA PHE A 72 -10.80 2.06 8.95
C PHE A 72 -10.12 0.82 8.36
N PHE A 73 -10.92 -0.12 7.83
CA PHE A 73 -10.40 -1.30 7.16
C PHE A 73 -9.76 -0.95 5.81
N ILE A 74 -10.39 -0.05 5.05
CA ILE A 74 -9.83 0.47 3.79
C ILE A 74 -8.53 1.23 4.04
N GLU A 75 -8.45 2.03 5.11
CA GLU A 75 -7.22 2.71 5.56
C GLU A 75 -6.10 1.68 5.82
N THR A 76 -6.38 0.63 6.59
CA THR A 76 -5.43 -0.46 6.83
C THR A 76 -4.97 -1.12 5.53
N CYS A 77 -5.87 -1.38 4.59
CA CYS A 77 -5.52 -1.93 3.28
C CYS A 77 -4.59 -1.00 2.49
N CYS A 78 -4.89 0.30 2.48
CA CYS A 78 -4.06 1.30 1.82
C CYS A 78 -2.66 1.38 2.44
N ASP A 79 -2.55 1.32 3.77
CA ASP A 79 -1.27 1.26 4.47
C ASP A 79 -0.45 0.04 4.07
N VAL A 80 -1.08 -1.15 3.98
CA VAL A 80 -0.39 -2.38 3.56
C VAL A 80 0.11 -2.27 2.12
N LEU A 81 -0.72 -1.77 1.20
CA LEU A 81 -0.35 -1.57 -0.21
C LEU A 81 0.79 -0.56 -0.36
N ARG A 82 0.77 0.53 0.41
CA ARG A 82 1.85 1.52 0.44
C ARG A 82 3.15 0.90 0.89
N ASP A 83 3.13 0.17 2.01
CA ASP A 83 4.33 -0.47 2.56
C ASP A 83 4.88 -1.50 1.56
N PHE A 84 4.01 -2.24 0.88
CA PHE A 84 4.39 -3.16 -0.20
C PHE A 84 5.07 -2.44 -1.37
N ILE A 85 4.50 -1.34 -1.88
CA ILE A 85 5.09 -0.54 -2.97
C ILE A 85 6.47 -0.02 -2.56
N TYR A 86 6.59 0.52 -1.33
CA TYR A 86 7.85 1.05 -0.80
C TYR A 86 8.96 -0.03 -0.77
N HIS A 87 8.65 -1.20 -0.20
CA HIS A 87 9.62 -2.29 -0.09
C HIS A 87 9.94 -2.97 -1.43
N SER A 88 8.98 -3.03 -2.35
CA SER A 88 9.19 -3.63 -3.67
C SER A 88 10.01 -2.73 -4.61
N TYR A 89 9.92 -1.41 -4.48
CA TYR A 89 10.67 -0.46 -5.32
C TYR A 89 12.18 -0.54 -5.11
N GLY A 90 12.65 -0.62 -3.85
CA GLY A 90 14.08 -0.71 -3.50
C GLY A 90 14.78 -1.96 -4.06
N ARG A 91 14.03 -2.99 -4.46
CA ARG A 91 14.55 -4.28 -4.95
C ARG A 91 14.73 -4.34 -6.48
N LYS A 92 14.83 -3.20 -7.18
CA LYS A 92 14.87 -3.11 -8.66
C LYS A 92 16.03 -3.86 -9.36
N ASN A 93 17.06 -4.31 -8.63
CA ASN A 93 18.27 -4.89 -9.22
C ASN A 93 18.34 -6.44 -9.25
N SER A 94 17.23 -7.15 -8.99
CA SER A 94 17.21 -8.62 -9.09
C SER A 94 16.49 -9.07 -10.37
N ASP A 95 17.17 -9.84 -11.22
CA ASP A 95 16.63 -10.34 -12.50
C ASP A 95 15.42 -11.29 -12.32
N ASP A 96 15.22 -11.89 -11.15
CA ASP A 96 14.12 -12.82 -10.84
C ASP A 96 12.95 -12.13 -10.13
N LYS A 97 12.47 -10.99 -10.65
CA LYS A 97 11.39 -10.26 -9.99
C LYS A 97 10.02 -10.86 -10.37
N PRO A 98 9.24 -11.38 -9.42
CA PRO A 98 7.84 -11.72 -9.70
C PRO A 98 7.13 -10.45 -10.19
N THR A 99 6.38 -10.59 -11.29
CA THR A 99 5.61 -9.50 -11.89
C THR A 99 4.46 -9.14 -10.96
N VAL A 100 4.73 -8.31 -9.96
CA VAL A 100 3.68 -7.65 -9.19
C VAL A 100 2.90 -6.79 -10.18
N ASP A 101 1.60 -7.04 -10.28
CA ASP A 101 0.70 -6.21 -11.06
C ASP A 101 0.40 -4.90 -10.31
N TYR A 102 1.33 -3.95 -10.42
CA TYR A 102 1.15 -2.61 -9.88
C TYR A 102 -0.09 -1.92 -10.48
N ASP A 103 -0.50 -2.23 -11.72
CA ASP A 103 -1.67 -1.63 -12.34
C ASP A 103 -2.95 -2.00 -11.57
N SER A 104 -3.05 -3.24 -11.10
CA SER A 104 -4.15 -3.66 -10.22
C SER A 104 -4.14 -2.93 -8.88
N ILE A 105 -2.97 -2.72 -8.28
CA ILE A 105 -2.83 -1.95 -7.02
C ILE A 105 -3.28 -0.51 -7.22
N TYR A 106 -2.79 0.16 -8.25
CA TYR A 106 -3.15 1.56 -8.53
C TYR A 106 -4.61 1.72 -8.93
N ARG A 107 -5.19 0.75 -9.65
CA ARG A 107 -6.62 0.73 -9.98
C ARG A 107 -7.49 0.60 -8.74
N TRP A 108 -7.11 -0.28 -7.80
CA TRP A 108 -7.82 -0.43 -6.54
C TRP A 108 -7.74 0.86 -5.70
N LEU A 109 -6.55 1.43 -5.56
CA LEU A 109 -6.35 2.70 -4.85
C LEU A 109 -7.12 3.87 -5.48
N ALA A 110 -7.29 3.90 -6.80
CA ALA A 110 -8.07 4.93 -7.49
C ALA A 110 -9.58 4.90 -7.16
N CYS A 111 -10.08 3.74 -6.73
CA CYS A 111 -11.48 3.52 -6.38
C CYS A 111 -11.78 3.78 -4.89
N VAL A 112 -10.75 4.03 -4.07
CA VAL A 112 -10.91 4.31 -2.63
C VAL A 112 -11.56 5.70 -2.44
N PRO A 113 -12.61 5.82 -1.59
CA PRO A 113 -13.20 7.11 -1.26
C PRO A 113 -12.17 8.10 -0.69
N GLU A 114 -12.31 9.38 -1.03
CA GLU A 114 -11.34 10.42 -0.63
C GLU A 114 -11.20 10.53 0.89
N GLU A 115 -12.28 10.28 1.63
CA GLU A 115 -12.32 10.36 3.09
C GLU A 115 -11.36 9.37 3.75
N ALA A 116 -11.16 8.18 3.16
CA ALA A 116 -10.23 7.18 3.68
C ALA A 116 -8.76 7.54 3.38
N ILE A 117 -8.52 8.38 2.37
CA ILE A 117 -7.15 8.77 1.98
C ILE A 117 -6.61 9.88 2.89
N VAL A 118 -7.47 10.75 3.40
CA VAL A 118 -7.07 11.90 4.26
C VAL A 118 -6.36 11.45 5.53
N ASN A 119 -6.74 10.29 6.08
CA ASN A 119 -6.18 9.76 7.33
C ASN A 119 -4.84 9.04 7.17
N LEU A 120 -4.42 8.70 5.95
CA LEU A 120 -3.17 7.98 5.69
C LEU A 120 -1.91 8.80 6.03
N GLY A 121 -2.07 10.06 6.44
CA GLY A 121 -0.99 10.84 7.01
C GLY A 121 0.20 10.92 6.07
N PHE A 122 -0.04 11.15 4.77
CA PHE A 122 0.97 11.53 3.79
C PHE A 122 1.53 12.92 4.13
N ASP A 123 2.14 13.03 5.31
CA ASP A 123 3.03 14.11 5.75
C ASP A 123 4.47 13.75 5.36
N VAL A 124 4.59 13.04 4.23
CA VAL A 124 5.88 12.65 3.69
C VAL A 124 6.35 13.85 2.90
N ASP A 125 7.44 14.46 3.36
CA ASP A 125 8.44 15.08 2.50
C ASP A 125 8.86 14.03 1.45
N PHE A 126 7.97 13.73 0.48
CA PHE A 126 8.34 13.14 -0.79
C PHE A 126 9.09 14.27 -1.47
N ASP A 127 10.35 14.44 -1.06
CA ASP A 127 11.19 15.57 -1.35
C ASP A 127 11.58 15.51 -2.82
N CYS A 128 10.62 15.81 -3.71
CA CYS A 128 10.70 15.94 -5.16
C CYS A 128 11.37 14.79 -5.95
N MET A 129 11.92 13.76 -5.30
CA MET A 129 13.01 12.98 -5.88
C MET A 129 12.57 11.92 -6.89
N GLU A 130 11.27 11.68 -7.03
CA GLU A 130 10.84 10.59 -7.91
C GLU A 130 9.51 10.76 -8.63
N ILE A 131 8.75 11.84 -8.39
CA ILE A 131 7.57 12.11 -9.23
C ILE A 131 8.03 12.38 -10.68
N ASP A 132 9.14 13.10 -10.87
CA ASP A 132 9.72 13.31 -12.20
C ASP A 132 10.27 12.03 -12.84
N GLN A 133 10.73 11.05 -12.05
CA GLN A 133 11.18 9.75 -12.58
C GLN A 133 9.99 8.83 -12.92
N VAL A 134 8.94 8.88 -12.12
CA VAL A 134 7.67 8.19 -12.40
C VAL A 134 7.04 8.80 -13.65
N ILE A 135 6.93 10.13 -13.73
CA ILE A 135 6.44 10.87 -14.91
C ILE A 135 7.32 10.60 -16.14
N LYS A 136 8.66 10.67 -16.03
CA LYS A 136 9.58 10.31 -17.14
C LYS A 136 9.42 8.86 -17.57
N GLY A 137 9.16 7.93 -16.65
CA GLY A 137 8.86 6.54 -16.97
C GLY A 137 7.56 6.40 -17.78
N PHE A 138 6.58 7.27 -17.55
CA PHE A 138 5.33 7.32 -18.30
C PHE A 138 5.41 8.10 -19.63
N GLU A 139 6.29 9.10 -19.74
CA GLU A 139 6.49 9.88 -20.97
C GLU A 139 7.03 9.05 -22.15
N VAL A 140 7.59 7.86 -21.90
CA VAL A 140 8.23 7.06 -22.97
C VAL A 140 7.23 6.42 -23.95
N ARG A 141 5.93 6.25 -23.62
CA ARG A 141 4.90 5.75 -24.58
C ARG A 141 3.47 6.16 -24.23
N THR A 142 3.11 7.43 -24.36
CA THR A 142 1.71 7.85 -24.22
C THR A 142 0.94 7.70 -25.54
N TYR A 143 0.12 6.65 -25.63
CA TYR A 143 -1.07 6.67 -26.48
C TYR A 143 -2.22 7.29 -25.66
N PRO A 144 -3.00 8.25 -26.19
CA PRO A 144 -3.97 9.05 -25.43
C PRO A 144 -5.18 8.27 -24.84
N ASN A 145 -5.21 6.95 -24.99
CA ASN A 145 -6.27 6.07 -24.47
C ASN A 145 -5.78 5.11 -23.37
N SER A 146 -4.54 5.23 -22.87
CA SER A 146 -3.97 4.24 -21.95
C SER A 146 -4.15 4.60 -20.47
N LEU A 147 -4.13 3.55 -19.64
CA LEU A 147 -4.09 3.53 -18.18
C LEU A 147 -3.16 4.57 -17.55
N SER A 148 -2.15 5.06 -18.28
CA SER A 148 -1.25 6.15 -17.87
C SER A 148 -1.99 7.42 -17.46
N THR A 149 -3.12 7.77 -18.08
CA THR A 149 -3.90 8.96 -17.68
C THR A 149 -4.65 8.74 -16.38
N ILE A 150 -5.18 7.54 -16.14
CA ILE A 150 -5.83 7.18 -14.87
C ILE A 150 -4.78 7.12 -13.77
N LEU A 151 -3.62 6.50 -14.01
CA LEU A 151 -2.47 6.50 -13.12
C LEU A 151 -1.98 7.91 -12.80
N LEU A 152 -1.84 8.78 -13.80
CA LEU A 152 -1.45 10.18 -13.60
C LEU A 152 -2.48 10.93 -12.77
N LEU A 153 -3.78 10.71 -13.01
CA LEU A 153 -4.85 11.31 -12.21
C LEU A 153 -4.89 10.75 -10.79
N SER A 154 -4.63 9.46 -10.59
CA SER A 154 -4.50 8.86 -9.26
C SER A 154 -3.30 9.45 -8.53
N VAL A 155 -2.13 9.49 -9.17
CA VAL A 155 -0.91 10.09 -8.61
C VAL A 155 -1.11 11.58 -8.31
N LEU A 156 -1.74 12.33 -9.21
CA LEU A 156 -2.06 13.74 -9.00
C LEU A 156 -3.13 13.94 -7.92
N LYS A 157 -4.11 13.05 -7.80
CA LYS A 157 -5.14 13.06 -6.74
C LYS A 157 -4.50 12.76 -5.39
N PHE A 158 -3.64 11.76 -5.32
CA PHE A 158 -2.81 11.45 -4.15
C PHE A 158 -1.92 12.65 -3.78
N HIS A 159 -1.24 13.27 -4.74
CA HIS A 159 -0.38 14.43 -4.51
C HIS A 159 -1.15 15.69 -4.08
N ARG A 160 -2.31 15.95 -4.67
CA ARG A 160 -3.16 17.10 -4.32
C ARG A 160 -3.74 16.97 -2.91
N LEU A 161 -4.00 15.74 -2.46
CA LEU A 161 -4.40 15.45 -1.08
C LEU A 161 -3.25 15.73 -0.09
N SER A 162 -2.00 15.40 -0.43
CA SER A 162 -0.81 15.73 0.39
C SER A 162 -0.58 17.24 0.55
N ILE A 163 -0.80 18.03 -0.50
CA ILE A 163 -0.66 19.51 -0.45
C ILE A 163 -1.78 20.15 0.40
N SER A 164 -3.00 19.61 0.35
CA SER A 164 -4.12 20.14 1.13
C SER A 164 -3.89 19.97 2.63
N VAL A 165 -3.45 18.79 3.08
CA VAL A 165 -3.26 18.47 4.50
C VAL A 165 -2.16 19.33 5.15
N THR A 166 -1.07 19.63 4.42
CA THR A 166 0.02 20.50 4.90
C THR A 166 -0.41 21.96 5.05
N SER A 167 -1.35 22.45 4.23
CA SER A 167 -1.92 23.80 4.36
C SER A 167 -2.80 23.95 5.61
N TRP A 168 -3.50 22.89 6.03
CA TRP A 168 -4.32 22.89 7.24
C TRP A 168 -3.48 22.89 8.53
N ARG A 169 -2.37 22.14 8.58
CA ARG A 169 -1.49 22.12 9.77
C ARG A 169 -0.75 23.44 10.04
N ARG A 170 -0.51 24.27 9.01
CA ARG A 170 0.06 25.62 9.20
C ARG A 170 -0.93 26.61 9.83
N LEU A 171 -2.23 26.43 9.60
CA LEU A 171 -3.27 27.28 10.19
C LEU A 171 -3.50 26.99 11.69
N PHE A 172 -3.11 25.81 12.18
CA PHE A 172 -3.30 25.40 13.58
C PHE A 172 -2.01 25.37 14.43
N ARG A 173 -0.87 25.83 13.91
CA ARG A 173 0.39 25.98 14.68
C ARG A 173 0.65 27.40 15.20
N THR A 174 -0.27 28.34 14.97
CA THR A 174 -0.17 29.74 15.42
C THR A 174 -1.30 30.14 16.37
N VAL A 175 -1.77 29.23 17.22
CA VAL A 175 -2.67 29.52 18.35
C VAL A 175 -2.12 28.84 19.61
#